data_AF-A0A1Q8E6D1-F1
#
_entry.id   AF-A0A1Q8E6D1-F1
#
_cell.length_a   1.000
_cell.length_b   1.000
_cell.length_c   1.000
_cell.angle_alpha   90.00
_cell.angle_beta   90.00
_cell.angle_gamma   90.00
#
_symmetry.space_group_name_H-M   'P 1'
#
loop_
_entity.id
_entity.type
_entity.pdbx_description
1 polymer ?
#
loop_
_entity_poly.entity_id
_entity_poly.type
_entity_poly.pdbx_seq_one_letter_code
_entity_poly.pdbx_strand_id
1 'polypeptide(L)'
;MMAILHSEWLKIRHSYAVLFLVGFSLLEYVTIPAYLAFVPSSYALEVAIYFPMLANCLVYTIISILLVEQESQANHFQYIRSEAHSWCLWGAKFVLVDGLSLLPTVMLWWFIATFVYKDIPYLVIGLASWGFTIFVYHVHLLLSLFLAKGVNFAVAFVECLLVLFASNRTFLGHYWCPIVLPANFIMTLDRSYLLTLWCWIVGMTCVALCLMHVKRYRV
;
A
#
# COMPACT_ATOMS: atom_id res chain seq x y z
N MET A 1 15.78 4.10 -17.80
CA MET A 1 14.82 4.29 -16.68
C MET A 1 13.58 5.07 -17.11
N MET A 2 13.70 6.34 -17.53
CA MET A 2 12.51 7.16 -17.88
C MET A 2 11.64 6.58 -19.00
N ALA A 3 12.23 6.00 -20.04
CA ALA A 3 11.47 5.35 -21.11
C ALA A 3 10.66 4.12 -20.61
N ILE A 4 11.24 3.35 -19.68
CA ILE A 4 10.56 2.19 -19.07
C ILE A 4 9.41 2.68 -18.19
N LEU A 5 9.66 3.68 -17.34
CA LEU A 5 8.63 4.24 -16.47
C LEU A 5 7.46 4.83 -17.27
N HIS A 6 7.75 5.52 -18.38
CA HIS A 6 6.74 6.01 -19.31
C HIS A 6 5.93 4.88 -19.97
N SER A 7 6.60 3.80 -20.40
CA SER A 7 5.92 2.62 -20.96
C SER A 7 5.01 1.95 -19.93
N GLU A 8 5.52 1.74 -18.71
CA GLU A 8 4.75 1.13 -17.63
C GLU A 8 3.57 2.00 -17.20
N TRP A 9 3.76 3.32 -17.15
CA TRP A 9 2.66 4.26 -16.92
C TRP A 9 1.55 4.10 -17.95
N LEU A 10 1.89 4.03 -19.24
CA LEU A 10 0.90 3.83 -20.31
C LEU A 10 0.14 2.52 -20.17
N LYS A 11 0.81 1.44 -19.75
CA LYS A 11 0.16 0.14 -19.48
C LYS A 11 -0.80 0.21 -18.29
N ILE A 12 -0.37 0.82 -17.18
CA ILE A 12 -1.18 0.80 -15.95
C ILE A 12 -2.29 1.85 -15.93
N ARG A 13 -2.16 2.97 -16.67
CA ARG A 13 -3.07 4.12 -16.61
C ARG A 13 -4.55 3.75 -16.75
N HIS A 14 -4.85 2.75 -17.58
CA HIS A 14 -6.21 2.26 -17.83
C HIS A 14 -6.41 0.82 -17.35
N SER A 15 -5.50 0.32 -16.50
CA SER A 15 -5.63 -1.01 -15.90
C SER A 15 -6.73 -1.02 -14.83
N TYR A 16 -7.31 -2.21 -14.63
CA TYR A 16 -8.26 -2.43 -13.53
C TYR A 16 -7.65 -2.10 -12.16
N ALA A 17 -6.33 -2.28 -11.98
CA ALA A 17 -5.65 -1.94 -10.73
C ALA A 17 -5.72 -0.44 -10.42
N VAL A 18 -5.41 0.42 -11.40
CA VAL A 18 -5.47 1.88 -11.22
C VAL A 18 -6.91 2.35 -11.10
N LEU A 19 -7.83 1.82 -11.92
CA LEU A 19 -9.25 2.15 -11.81
C LEU A 19 -9.82 1.79 -10.43
N PHE A 20 -9.44 0.61 -9.90
CA PHE A 20 -9.85 0.18 -8.57
C PHE A 20 -9.28 1.08 -7.48
N LEU A 21 -7.98 1.41 -7.53
CA LEU A 21 -7.34 2.30 -6.56
C LEU A 21 -7.95 3.72 -6.57
N VAL A 22 -8.17 4.28 -7.76
CA VAL A 22 -8.80 5.61 -7.90
C VAL A 22 -10.25 5.57 -7.44
N GLY A 23 -11.02 4.55 -7.82
CA GLY A 23 -12.40 4.36 -7.38
C GLY A 23 -12.52 4.22 -5.86
N PHE A 24 -11.64 3.44 -5.25
CA PHE A 24 -11.54 3.30 -3.80
C PHE A 24 -11.19 4.65 -3.13
N SER A 25 -10.21 5.37 -3.67
CA SER A 25 -9.85 6.71 -3.18
C SER A 25 -11.05 7.66 -3.24
N LEU A 26 -11.77 7.72 -4.36
CA LEU A 26 -12.96 8.57 -4.49
C LEU A 26 -14.03 8.22 -3.45
N LEU A 27 -14.22 6.92 -3.17
CA LEU A 27 -15.13 6.48 -2.12
C LEU A 27 -14.68 6.99 -0.74
N GLU A 28 -13.40 6.89 -0.41
CA GLU A 28 -12.84 7.42 0.84
C GLU A 28 -13.01 8.94 0.97
N TYR A 29 -12.76 9.69 -0.10
CA TYR A 29 -12.93 11.15 -0.14
C TYR A 29 -14.36 11.62 0.09
N VAL A 30 -15.34 10.82 -0.31
CA VAL A 30 -16.76 11.12 -0.06
C VAL A 30 -17.14 10.70 1.36
N THR A 31 -16.73 9.49 1.77
CA THR A 31 -17.27 8.86 2.98
C THR A 31 -16.57 9.34 4.25
N ILE A 32 -15.23 9.40 4.29
CA ILE A 32 -14.49 9.69 5.51
C ILE A 32 -14.65 11.15 5.94
N PRO A 33 -14.44 12.16 5.06
CA PRO A 33 -14.67 13.55 5.45
C PRO A 33 -16.11 13.81 5.87
N ALA A 34 -17.10 13.23 5.18
CA ALA A 34 -18.50 13.35 5.56
C ALA A 34 -18.76 12.73 6.95
N TYR A 35 -18.27 11.51 7.19
CA TYR A 35 -18.40 10.85 8.49
C TYR A 35 -17.82 11.70 9.64
N LEU A 36 -16.62 12.23 9.46
CA LEU A 36 -15.95 13.06 10.47
C LEU A 36 -16.63 14.42 10.68
N ALA A 37 -17.22 14.99 9.62
CA ALA A 37 -17.98 16.24 9.71
C ALA A 37 -19.30 16.06 10.48
N PHE A 38 -20.00 14.94 10.29
CA PHE A 38 -21.28 14.66 10.95
C PHE A 38 -21.13 14.07 12.35
N VAL A 39 -20.02 13.37 12.64
CA VAL A 39 -19.77 12.71 13.93
C VAL A 39 -18.42 13.16 14.50
N PRO A 40 -18.25 14.45 14.87
CA PRO A 40 -16.99 14.95 15.37
C PRO A 40 -16.72 14.43 16.79
N SER A 41 -15.96 13.34 16.90
CA SER A 41 -15.50 12.78 18.18
C SER A 41 -14.11 12.15 18.03
N SER A 42 -13.38 12.03 19.15
CA SER A 42 -12.08 11.33 19.16
C SER A 42 -12.22 9.87 18.71
N TYR A 43 -13.30 9.20 19.13
CA TYR A 43 -13.60 7.83 18.70
C TYR A 43 -13.85 7.74 17.19
N ALA A 44 -14.63 8.65 16.61
CA ALA A 44 -14.86 8.68 15.17
C ALA A 44 -13.56 8.92 14.38
N LEU A 45 -12.67 9.77 14.89
CA LEU A 45 -11.35 9.98 14.31
C LEU A 45 -10.52 8.69 14.33
N GLU A 46 -10.44 7.98 15.46
CA GLU A 46 -9.71 6.71 15.55
C GLU A 46 -10.26 5.68 14.55
N VAL A 47 -11.59 5.54 14.46
CA VAL A 47 -12.22 4.65 13.48
C VAL A 47 -11.87 5.06 12.05
N ALA A 48 -11.93 6.35 11.73
CA ALA A 48 -11.59 6.87 10.41
C ALA A 48 -10.11 6.72 10.04
N ILE A 49 -9.22 6.52 11.02
CA ILE A 49 -7.81 6.22 10.78
C ILE A 49 -7.61 4.73 10.52
N TYR A 50 -8.05 3.89 11.45
CA TYR A 50 -7.73 2.47 11.41
C TYR A 50 -8.57 1.70 10.41
N PHE A 51 -9.84 2.06 10.20
CA PHE A 51 -10.70 1.33 9.26
C PHE A 51 -10.16 1.35 7.81
N PRO A 52 -9.72 2.49 7.26
CA PRO A 52 -8.98 2.52 5.99
C PRO A 52 -7.69 1.69 6.00
N MET A 53 -6.93 1.69 7.10
CA MET A 53 -5.73 0.84 7.20
C MET A 53 -6.09 -0.65 7.09
N LEU A 54 -7.16 -1.12 7.75
CA LEU A 54 -7.64 -2.50 7.58
C LEU A 54 -8.06 -2.77 6.13
N ALA A 55 -8.82 -1.85 5.51
CA ALA A 55 -9.26 -2.00 4.13
C ALA A 55 -8.07 -2.07 3.16
N ASN A 56 -7.00 -1.31 3.43
CA ASN A 56 -5.81 -1.26 2.60
C ASN A 56 -5.07 -2.61 2.52
N CYS A 57 -5.09 -3.46 3.57
CA CYS A 57 -4.57 -4.84 3.46
C CYS A 57 -5.20 -5.59 2.28
N LEU A 58 -6.53 -5.49 2.14
CA LEU A 58 -7.27 -6.15 1.06
C LEU A 58 -7.12 -5.43 -0.27
N VAL A 59 -7.16 -4.09 -0.28
CA VAL A 59 -7.04 -3.29 -1.51
C VAL A 59 -5.71 -3.55 -2.20
N TYR A 60 -4.60 -3.55 -1.47
CA TYR A 60 -3.28 -3.76 -2.07
C TYR A 60 -3.01 -5.23 -2.41
N THR A 61 -3.68 -6.18 -1.76
CA THR A 61 -3.77 -7.56 -2.25
C THR A 61 -4.38 -7.61 -3.64
N ILE A 62 -5.57 -7.02 -3.82
CA ILE A 62 -6.28 -7.01 -5.11
C ILE A 62 -5.46 -6.29 -6.18
N ILE A 63 -4.90 -5.11 -5.87
CA ILE A 63 -4.04 -4.35 -6.79
C ILE A 63 -2.85 -5.19 -7.25
N SER A 64 -2.17 -5.87 -6.32
CA SER A 64 -1.01 -6.71 -6.66
C SER A 64 -1.38 -7.85 -7.62
N ILE A 65 -2.52 -8.52 -7.38
CA ILE A 65 -3.01 -9.60 -8.24
C ILE A 65 -3.36 -9.06 -9.64
N LEU A 66 -4.12 -7.96 -9.69
CA LEU A 66 -4.54 -7.34 -10.96
C LEU A 66 -3.34 -6.88 -11.80
N LEU A 67 -2.27 -6.37 -11.18
CA LEU A 67 -1.05 -5.97 -11.89
C LEU A 67 -0.29 -7.17 -12.45
N VAL A 68 -0.20 -8.27 -11.71
CA VAL A 68 0.43 -9.51 -12.20
C VAL A 68 -0.38 -10.11 -13.35
N GLU A 69 -1.71 -10.13 -13.24
CA GLU A 69 -2.59 -10.59 -14.33
C GLU A 69 -2.50 -9.71 -15.57
N GLN A 70 -2.49 -8.38 -15.39
CA GLN A 70 -2.30 -7.43 -16.49
C GLN A 70 -0.96 -7.69 -17.20
N GLU A 71 0.12 -7.93 -16.46
CA GLU A 71 1.42 -8.20 -17.05
C GLU A 71 1.46 -9.56 -17.76
N SER A 72 0.73 -10.56 -17.25
CA SER A 72 0.52 -11.84 -17.93
C SER A 72 -0.20 -11.68 -19.26
N GLN A 73 -1.23 -10.86 -19.31
CA GLN A 73 -2.07 -10.66 -20.50
C GLN A 73 -1.36 -9.80 -21.55
N ALA A 74 -0.71 -8.72 -21.14
CA ALA A 74 -0.02 -7.80 -22.05
C ALA A 74 1.16 -8.45 -22.79
N ASN A 75 1.77 -9.48 -22.20
CA ASN A 75 2.94 -10.15 -22.77
C ASN A 75 2.64 -11.54 -23.36
N HIS A 76 1.37 -11.97 -23.48
CA HIS A 76 0.91 -13.16 -24.22
C HIS A 76 1.81 -14.42 -24.12
N PHE A 77 2.28 -14.80 -22.93
CA PHE A 77 3.27 -15.89 -22.72
C PHE A 77 4.58 -15.80 -23.54
N GLN A 78 4.80 -14.71 -24.29
CA GLN A 78 6.04 -14.44 -24.99
C GLN A 78 6.98 -13.66 -24.05
N TYR A 79 7.82 -14.43 -23.37
CA TYR A 79 9.18 -14.02 -23.02
C TYR A 79 9.39 -12.77 -22.14
N ILE A 80 8.70 -12.66 -20.99
CA ILE A 80 9.35 -11.99 -19.82
C ILE A 80 10.63 -12.78 -19.41
N ARG A 81 10.74 -14.05 -19.86
CA ARG A 81 11.92 -14.92 -19.70
C ARG A 81 13.22 -14.46 -20.41
N SER A 82 13.19 -13.44 -21.26
CA SER A 82 14.34 -13.08 -22.12
C SER A 82 15.12 -11.83 -21.70
N GLU A 83 14.46 -10.82 -21.14
CA GLU A 83 15.08 -9.49 -21.03
C GLU A 83 15.85 -9.31 -19.71
N ALA A 84 17.07 -8.79 -19.83
CA ALA A 84 17.97 -8.44 -18.71
C ALA A 84 17.40 -7.36 -17.76
N HIS A 85 16.12 -6.97 -17.89
CA HIS A 85 15.52 -5.78 -17.30
C HIS A 85 14.20 -6.05 -16.54
N SER A 86 13.88 -7.31 -16.19
CA SER A 86 12.66 -7.64 -15.42
C SER A 86 12.58 -6.88 -14.08
N TRP A 87 13.70 -6.74 -13.36
CA TRP A 87 13.77 -5.95 -12.13
C TRP A 87 13.50 -4.45 -12.36
N CYS A 88 13.86 -3.89 -13.53
CA CYS A 88 13.53 -2.50 -13.89
C CYS A 88 12.03 -2.33 -14.13
N LEU A 89 11.38 -3.30 -14.79
CA LEU A 89 9.94 -3.29 -15.04
C LEU A 89 9.15 -3.32 -13.74
N TRP A 90 9.44 -4.28 -12.87
CA TRP A 90 8.78 -4.36 -11.57
C TRP A 90 9.14 -3.20 -10.65
N GLY A 91 10.38 -2.72 -10.69
CA GLY A 91 10.81 -1.50 -10.01
C GLY A 91 10.00 -0.27 -10.43
N ALA A 92 9.70 -0.14 -11.73
CA ALA A 92 8.83 0.93 -12.22
C ALA A 92 7.40 0.77 -11.70
N LYS A 93 6.85 -0.46 -11.64
CA LYS A 93 5.52 -0.70 -11.05
C LYS A 93 5.48 -0.37 -9.55
N PHE A 94 6.55 -0.67 -8.80
CA PHE A 94 6.69 -0.21 -7.40
C PHE A 94 6.52 1.31 -7.30
N VAL A 95 7.38 2.05 -8.00
CA VAL A 95 7.37 3.53 -7.97
C VAL A 95 6.01 4.11 -8.37
N LEU A 96 5.36 3.54 -9.39
CA LEU A 96 4.09 4.06 -9.89
C LEU A 96 2.94 3.82 -8.91
N VAL A 97 2.84 2.63 -8.32
CA VAL A 97 1.79 2.32 -7.34
C VAL A 97 2.05 3.03 -6.01
N ASP A 98 3.30 3.12 -5.57
CA ASP A 98 3.71 3.90 -4.40
C ASP A 98 3.40 5.39 -4.58
N GLY A 99 3.50 5.92 -5.81
CA GLY A 99 3.08 7.28 -6.13
C GLY A 99 1.56 7.44 -6.11
N LEU A 100 0.83 6.51 -6.71
CA LEU A 100 -0.64 6.55 -6.74
C LEU A 100 -1.26 6.34 -5.36
N SER A 101 -0.59 5.62 -4.46
CA SER A 101 -1.05 5.39 -3.08
C SER A 101 -1.08 6.66 -2.24
N LEU A 102 -0.49 7.77 -2.71
CA LEU A 102 -0.66 9.10 -2.10
C LEU A 102 -2.12 9.58 -2.12
N LEU A 103 -2.92 9.16 -3.12
CA LEU A 103 -4.33 9.55 -3.25
C LEU A 103 -5.17 9.13 -2.02
N PRO A 104 -5.28 7.83 -1.66
CA PRO A 104 -6.06 7.39 -0.51
C PRO A 104 -5.39 7.68 0.85
N THR A 105 -4.18 8.24 0.86
CA THR A 105 -3.40 8.45 2.09
C THR A 105 -3.12 9.93 2.32
N VAL A 106 -1.98 10.43 1.88
CA VAL A 106 -1.52 11.80 2.14
C VAL A 106 -2.51 12.84 1.63
N MET A 107 -3.03 12.67 0.41
CA MET A 107 -3.94 13.66 -0.18
C MET A 107 -5.31 13.65 0.50
N LEU A 108 -5.81 12.47 0.89
CA LEU A 108 -7.05 12.34 1.69
C LEU A 108 -6.90 13.06 3.04
N TRP A 109 -5.83 12.78 3.76
CA TRP A 109 -5.58 13.38 5.08
C TRP A 109 -5.27 14.87 4.99
N TRP A 110 -4.64 15.33 3.92
CA TRP A 110 -4.50 16.75 3.62
C TRP A 110 -5.87 17.43 3.38
N PHE A 111 -6.78 16.76 2.68
CA PHE A 111 -8.14 17.25 2.47
C PHE A 111 -8.91 17.34 3.81
N ILE A 112 -8.87 16.29 4.63
CA ILE A 112 -9.50 16.29 5.97
C ILE A 112 -8.89 17.39 6.86
N ALA A 113 -7.56 17.51 6.88
CA ALA A 113 -6.83 18.54 7.59
C ALA A 113 -7.29 19.96 7.20
N THR A 114 -7.51 20.20 5.91
CA THR A 114 -7.84 21.53 5.39
C THR A 114 -9.31 21.88 5.56
N PHE A 115 -10.21 20.93 5.29
CA PHE A 115 -11.64 21.21 5.15
C PHE A 115 -12.49 20.78 6.36
N VAL A 116 -12.05 19.77 7.12
CA VAL A 116 -12.81 19.25 8.28
C VAL A 116 -12.27 19.84 9.57
N TYR A 117 -11.00 19.58 9.90
CA TYR A 117 -10.44 19.99 11.20
C TYR A 117 -9.68 21.31 11.19
N LYS A 118 -9.22 21.78 10.02
CA LYS A 118 -8.39 22.99 9.86
C LYS A 118 -7.10 22.95 10.68
N ASP A 119 -6.44 21.79 10.72
CA ASP A 119 -5.24 21.57 11.52
C ASP A 119 -4.21 20.69 10.78
N ILE A 120 -2.93 21.04 10.89
CA ILE A 120 -1.81 20.46 10.12
C ILE A 120 -1.34 19.05 10.59
N PRO A 121 -1.41 18.65 11.87
CA PRO A 121 -0.80 17.40 12.34
C PRO A 121 -1.47 16.15 11.74
N TYR A 122 -2.67 16.27 11.16
CA TYR A 122 -3.33 15.18 10.46
C TYR A 122 -2.58 14.72 9.20
N LEU A 123 -1.69 15.54 8.63
CA LEU A 123 -0.81 15.12 7.53
C LEU A 123 0.15 14.00 7.94
N VAL A 124 0.52 13.95 9.22
CA VAL A 124 1.40 12.91 9.79
C VAL A 124 0.72 11.54 9.75
N ILE A 125 -0.60 11.49 9.92
CA ILE A 125 -1.40 10.28 9.74
C ILE A 125 -1.34 9.84 8.28
N GLY A 126 -1.54 10.77 7.35
CA GLY A 126 -1.42 10.51 5.91
C GLY A 126 -0.08 9.89 5.53
N LEU A 127 1.03 10.41 6.06
CA LEU A 127 2.36 9.86 5.82
C LEU A 127 2.56 8.46 6.43
N ALA A 128 2.03 8.22 7.62
CA ALA A 128 2.09 6.89 8.25
C ALA A 128 1.28 5.85 7.46
N SER A 129 0.07 6.23 7.04
CA SER A 129 -0.79 5.42 6.17
C SER A 129 -0.15 5.18 4.80
N TRP A 130 0.60 6.15 4.26
CA TRP A 130 1.34 5.95 3.01
C TRP A 130 2.48 4.94 3.15
N GLY A 131 3.28 5.04 4.21
CA GLY A 131 4.30 4.03 4.50
C GLY A 131 3.69 2.63 4.67
N PHE A 132 2.53 2.55 5.33
CA PHE A 132 1.78 1.31 5.48
C PHE A 132 1.39 0.69 4.12
N THR A 133 0.78 1.48 3.23
CA THR A 133 0.33 1.00 1.92
C THR A 133 1.48 0.55 1.03
N ILE A 134 2.61 1.26 1.05
CA ILE A 134 3.85 0.85 0.36
C ILE A 134 4.29 -0.53 0.86
N PHE A 135 4.42 -0.71 2.18
CA PHE A 135 4.88 -1.97 2.75
C PHE A 135 3.97 -3.14 2.35
N VAL A 136 2.67 -2.99 2.58
CA VAL A 136 1.65 -4.00 2.27
C VAL A 136 1.64 -4.34 0.78
N TYR A 137 1.72 -3.34 -0.09
CA TYR A 137 1.82 -3.55 -1.52
C TYR A 137 3.06 -4.36 -1.92
N HIS A 138 4.23 -4.03 -1.35
CA HIS A 138 5.48 -4.70 -1.69
C HIS A 138 5.46 -6.18 -1.30
N VAL A 139 4.90 -6.48 -0.13
CA VAL A 139 4.66 -7.87 0.32
C VAL A 139 3.71 -8.58 -0.63
N HIS A 140 2.53 -8.02 -0.90
CA HIS A 140 1.52 -8.70 -1.72
C HIS A 140 1.91 -8.84 -3.18
N LEU A 141 2.73 -7.94 -3.74
CA LEU A 141 3.28 -8.12 -5.07
C LEU A 141 4.22 -9.34 -5.11
N LEU A 142 5.08 -9.48 -4.11
CA LEU A 142 5.96 -10.64 -3.99
C LEU A 142 5.15 -11.93 -3.83
N LEU A 143 4.12 -11.93 -2.98
CA LEU A 143 3.23 -13.08 -2.82
C LEU A 143 2.50 -13.41 -4.12
N SER A 144 1.97 -12.42 -4.84
CA SER A 144 1.30 -12.61 -6.14
C SER A 144 2.22 -13.20 -7.21
N LEU A 145 3.52 -12.92 -7.13
CA LEU A 145 4.50 -13.42 -8.10
C LEU A 145 4.97 -14.85 -7.80
N PHE A 146 4.93 -15.28 -6.54
CA PHE A 146 5.56 -16.54 -6.11
C PHE A 146 4.58 -17.56 -5.50
N LEU A 147 3.39 -17.14 -5.08
CA LEU A 147 2.41 -17.98 -4.40
C LEU A 147 1.04 -17.88 -5.07
N ALA A 148 0.12 -18.75 -4.66
CA ALA A 148 -1.25 -18.73 -5.15
C ALA A 148 -2.03 -17.52 -4.60
N LYS A 149 -2.97 -17.00 -5.40
CA LYS A 149 -3.85 -15.86 -5.05
C LYS A 149 -4.56 -16.04 -3.70
N GLY A 150 -5.00 -17.27 -3.38
CA GLY A 150 -5.64 -17.58 -2.10
C GLY A 150 -4.74 -17.39 -0.88
N VAL A 151 -3.43 -17.67 -1.03
CA VAL A 151 -2.44 -17.40 0.04
C VAL A 151 -2.31 -15.90 0.26
N ASN A 152 -2.36 -15.12 -0.83
CA ASN A 152 -2.27 -13.67 -0.74
C ASN A 152 -3.42 -13.07 0.10
N PHE A 153 -4.66 -13.51 -0.14
CA PHE A 153 -5.82 -13.13 0.67
C PHE A 153 -5.73 -13.63 2.12
N ALA A 154 -5.22 -14.84 2.36
CA ALA A 154 -5.04 -15.36 3.71
C ALA A 154 -4.06 -14.48 4.51
N VAL A 155 -2.95 -14.05 3.90
CA VAL A 155 -2.00 -13.10 4.52
C VAL A 155 -2.69 -11.77 4.80
N ALA A 156 -3.42 -11.21 3.84
CA ALA A 156 -4.15 -9.95 4.04
C ALA A 156 -5.14 -10.00 5.20
N PHE A 157 -5.81 -11.15 5.38
CA PHE A 157 -6.71 -11.34 6.51
C PHE A 157 -5.97 -11.35 7.86
N VAL A 158 -4.81 -12.00 7.93
CA VAL A 158 -3.94 -11.94 9.12
C VAL A 158 -3.47 -10.51 9.38
N GLU A 159 -3.11 -9.76 8.33
CA GLU A 159 -2.71 -8.36 8.46
C GLU A 159 -3.86 -7.48 8.98
N CYS A 160 -5.10 -7.67 8.52
CA CYS A 160 -6.27 -7.01 9.10
C CYS A 160 -6.39 -7.25 10.61
N LEU A 161 -6.19 -8.49 11.07
CA LEU A 161 -6.21 -8.82 12.49
C LEU A 161 -5.07 -8.14 13.26
N LEU A 162 -3.88 -8.08 12.66
CA LEU A 162 -2.72 -7.39 13.26
C LEU A 162 -2.99 -5.89 13.41
N VAL A 163 -3.58 -5.23 12.41
CA VAL A 163 -3.95 -3.81 12.51
C VAL A 163 -5.03 -3.61 13.58
N LEU A 164 -6.03 -4.49 13.66
CA LEU A 164 -7.07 -4.46 14.71
C LEU A 164 -6.48 -4.60 16.13
N PHE A 165 -5.49 -5.47 16.31
CA PHE A 165 -4.82 -5.61 17.60
C PHE A 165 -3.88 -4.44 17.90
N ALA A 166 -3.21 -3.91 16.88
CA ALA A 166 -2.39 -2.71 17.02
C ALA A 166 -3.23 -1.50 17.41
N SER A 167 -4.45 -1.37 16.85
CA SER A 167 -5.40 -0.31 17.22
C SER A 167 -5.89 -0.40 18.67
N ASN A 168 -5.59 -1.50 19.37
CA ASN A 168 -5.86 -1.70 20.80
C ASN A 168 -4.58 -1.73 21.66
N ARG A 169 -3.45 -1.21 21.15
CA ARG A 169 -2.15 -1.11 21.85
C ARG A 169 -1.47 -2.46 22.16
N THR A 170 -2.00 -3.58 21.68
CA THR A 170 -1.48 -4.93 21.98
C THR A 170 -0.02 -5.11 21.53
N PHE A 171 0.41 -4.39 20.49
CA PHE A 171 1.72 -4.55 19.85
C PHE A 171 2.68 -3.37 20.06
N LEU A 172 2.48 -2.54 21.08
CA LEU A 172 3.45 -1.48 21.41
C LEU A 172 4.83 -2.09 21.69
N GLY A 173 5.89 -1.47 21.17
CA GLY A 173 7.28 -1.93 21.29
C GLY A 173 7.67 -3.10 20.38
N HIS A 174 6.76 -3.63 19.56
CA HIS A 174 7.03 -4.79 18.71
C HIS A 174 7.51 -4.38 17.31
N TYR A 175 8.78 -3.96 17.22
CA TYR A 175 9.42 -3.46 15.98
C TYR A 175 9.62 -4.50 14.86
N TRP A 176 9.52 -5.80 15.19
CA TRP A 176 9.70 -6.89 14.24
C TRP A 176 8.48 -7.13 13.34
N CYS A 177 7.32 -6.58 13.70
CA CYS A 177 6.08 -6.74 12.95
C CYS A 177 5.78 -5.42 12.18
N PRO A 178 6.17 -5.29 10.90
CA PRO A 178 6.05 -4.03 10.16
C PRO A 178 4.60 -3.53 10.00
N ILE A 179 3.64 -4.44 9.90
CA ILE A 179 2.20 -4.15 9.72
C ILE A 179 1.63 -3.30 10.85
N VAL A 180 2.14 -3.44 12.07
CA VAL A 180 1.62 -2.72 13.25
C VAL A 180 2.32 -1.37 13.49
N LEU A 181 3.49 -1.14 12.88
CA LEU A 181 4.31 0.05 13.15
C LEU A 181 3.61 1.38 12.84
N PRO A 182 2.88 1.56 11.71
CA PRO A 182 2.22 2.82 11.47
C PRO A 182 1.07 3.07 12.47
N ALA A 183 0.36 2.03 12.90
CA ALA A 183 -0.65 2.17 13.96
C ALA A 183 -0.02 2.56 15.31
N ASN A 184 1.06 1.90 15.70
CA ASN A 184 1.81 2.23 16.91
C ASN A 184 2.37 3.66 16.87
N PHE A 185 2.85 4.10 15.71
CA PHE A 185 3.28 5.48 15.51
C PHE A 185 2.15 6.47 15.71
N ILE A 186 0.98 6.24 15.09
CA ILE A 186 -0.17 7.14 15.21
C ILE A 186 -0.59 7.31 16.68
N MET A 187 -0.51 6.24 17.49
CA MET A 187 -0.85 6.29 18.90
C MET A 187 0.15 7.02 19.78
N THR A 188 1.44 6.84 19.51
CA THR A 188 2.52 7.27 20.43
C THR A 188 3.29 8.49 19.93
N LEU A 189 3.17 8.79 18.64
CA LEU A 189 3.97 9.76 17.89
C LEU A 189 5.49 9.50 17.96
N ASP A 190 5.89 8.29 18.37
CA ASP A 190 7.30 7.91 18.42
C ASP A 190 7.82 7.60 17.01
N ARG A 191 8.69 8.48 16.51
CA ARG A 191 9.27 8.41 15.16
C ARG A 191 10.09 7.15 14.91
N SER A 192 10.52 6.45 15.96
CA SER A 192 11.24 5.17 15.86
C SER A 192 10.43 4.13 15.09
N TYR A 193 9.09 4.11 15.23
CA TYR A 193 8.21 3.19 14.51
C TYR A 193 8.20 3.47 13.00
N LEU A 194 8.10 4.74 12.59
CA LEU A 194 8.17 5.11 11.17
C LEU A 194 9.54 4.83 10.57
N LEU A 195 10.62 5.15 11.30
CA LEU A 195 11.98 4.86 10.83
C LEU A 195 12.17 3.35 10.60
N THR A 196 11.70 2.54 11.54
CA THR A 196 11.75 1.07 11.43
C THR A 196 10.91 0.56 10.27
N LEU A 197 9.71 1.13 10.05
CA LEU A 197 8.86 0.80 8.90
C LEU A 197 9.59 1.06 7.58
N TRP A 198 10.27 2.20 7.44
CA TRP A 198 11.06 2.51 6.25
C TRP A 198 12.23 1.53 6.05
N CYS A 199 12.90 1.10 7.13
CA CYS A 199 13.91 0.04 7.05
C CYS A 199 13.31 -1.27 6.51
N TRP A 200 12.11 -1.66 6.98
CA TRP A 200 11.40 -2.83 6.47
C TRP A 200 11.01 -2.69 5.00
N ILE A 201 10.49 -1.53 4.59
CA ILE A 201 10.16 -1.23 3.19
C ILE A 201 11.40 -1.42 2.31
N VAL A 202 12.50 -0.73 2.62
CA VAL A 202 13.74 -0.82 1.85
C VAL A 202 14.23 -2.26 1.78
N GLY A 203 14.26 -2.97 2.91
CA GLY A 203 14.64 -4.37 2.96
C GLY A 203 13.78 -5.25 2.05
N MET A 204 12.45 -5.10 2.13
CA MET A 204 11.50 -5.86 1.30
C MET A 204 11.62 -5.53 -0.18
N THR A 205 11.76 -4.25 -0.56
CA THR A 205 11.96 -3.85 -1.95
C THR A 205 13.26 -4.43 -2.51
N CYS A 206 14.35 -4.38 -1.75
CA CYS A 206 15.63 -4.97 -2.14
C CYS A 206 15.52 -6.48 -2.33
N VAL A 207 14.87 -7.19 -1.40
CA VAL A 207 14.62 -8.64 -1.53
C VAL A 207 13.77 -8.93 -2.77
N ALA A 208 12.69 -8.16 -2.99
CA ALA A 208 11.83 -8.32 -4.15
C ALA A 208 12.60 -8.14 -5.46
N LEU A 209 13.32 -7.04 -5.64
CA LEU A 209 14.10 -6.76 -6.84
C LEU A 209 15.23 -7.78 -7.06
N CYS A 210 15.88 -8.25 -5.99
CA CYS A 210 16.89 -9.30 -6.06
C CYS A 210 16.28 -10.62 -6.54
N LEU A 211 15.14 -11.03 -5.98
CA LEU A 211 14.41 -12.21 -6.42
C LEU A 211 13.95 -12.07 -7.88
N MET A 212 13.56 -10.87 -8.31
CA MET A 212 13.18 -10.57 -9.69
C MET A 212 14.33 -10.70 -10.67
N HIS A 213 15.53 -10.35 -10.23
CA HIS A 213 16.75 -10.46 -11.02
C HIS A 213 17.23 -11.92 -11.10
N VAL A 214 17.19 -12.67 -9.99
CA VAL A 214 17.73 -14.04 -9.89
C VAL A 214 16.77 -15.08 -10.47
N LYS A 215 15.48 -15.00 -10.14
CA LYS A 215 14.46 -15.92 -10.66
C LYS A 215 13.81 -15.28 -11.88
N ARG A 216 14.14 -15.77 -13.07
CA ARG A 216 13.33 -15.50 -14.28
C ARG A 216 11.90 -15.99 -14.01
N TYR A 217 10.98 -15.06 -13.85
CA TYR A 217 9.60 -15.33 -13.46
C TYR A 217 8.92 -16.37 -14.34
N ARG A 218 8.12 -17.22 -13.69
CA ARG A 218 7.00 -17.91 -14.33
C ARG A 218 5.78 -17.05 -14.06
N VAL A 219 5.30 -16.36 -15.09
CA VAL A 219 3.92 -15.87 -15.11
C VAL A 219 3.09 -16.98 -15.74
#